data_AF-T0MZQ5-F1
#
_entry.id   AF-T0MZQ5-F1
#
_cell.length_a   1.000
_cell.length_b   1.000
_cell.length_c   1.000
_cell.angle_alpha   90.00
_cell.angle_beta   90.00
_cell.angle_gamma   90.00
#
_symmetry.space_group_name_H-M   'P 1'
#
loop_
_entity.id
_entity.type
_entity.pdbx_description
1 polymer ?
#
loop_
_entity_poly.entity_id
_entity_poly.type
_entity_poly.pdbx_seq_one_letter_code
_entity_poly.pdbx_strand_id
1 'polypeptide(L)'
;MFLIMSSLISDFSSVLLDVRDKNIIGTKPVDSRTLNFAKTIHVSLYMFYVTIALILPALIASVSKHGILFTLMFIVAVIFLDMFIIVLTSFLYLIILRFFDGEKLKDVINYFQIILSLVIAIGYQMVGRLFQVAEMNVQFTPKWWQYLLPPVWFAAPFEIMKKSEINLVYGILSVMAVVVPITAIAFYVKSMAMFEENLQKMTNNSGKRKKVKRKPGELISKILCRSKEERLFFRFTSDMIKNEREFKLKVYPSLGLAIIFPFIFIFQRLSMSSFAEISKGKSYFFIYFTGMMLSSIIIMVKYSGNYKGAWIYKTMPINNYKPVFKGTMKALIAKLFLPIFLFQAAVFIAIFGVRITGDLVVILLNMMSYTLLCFMTMKKGLPFSQPYDAAKQSDVGINFILMFVIGAIWVAHYFIGKMDYSFYILLGVSIVANLILWNVAFNIKPEKLDKALGQ
;
A
#
# COMPACT_ATOMS: atom_id res chain seq x y z
N MET A 1 10.39 2.68 16.27
CA MET A 1 9.49 3.82 15.99
C MET A 1 8.58 3.59 14.78
N PHE A 2 9.11 3.56 13.56
CA PHE A 2 8.29 3.52 12.35
C PHE A 2 7.32 2.32 12.30
N LEU A 3 7.83 1.10 12.51
CA LEU A 3 7.00 -0.12 12.47
C LEU A 3 5.91 -0.13 13.56
N ILE A 4 6.26 0.32 14.77
CA ILE A 4 5.32 0.42 15.91
C ILE A 4 4.22 1.44 15.60
N MET A 5 4.59 2.63 15.09
CA MET A 5 3.63 3.65 14.67
C MET A 5 2.72 3.15 13.53
N SER A 6 3.28 2.38 12.58
CA SER A 6 2.52 1.75 11.51
C SER A 6 1.49 0.75 12.04
N SER A 7 1.88 -0.09 12.98
CA SER A 7 1.01 -1.10 13.59
C SER A 7 -0.13 -0.43 14.38
N LEU A 8 0.16 0.62 15.17
CA LEU A 8 -0.88 1.41 15.84
C LEU A 8 -1.85 2.05 14.85
N ILE A 9 -1.35 2.65 13.77
CA ILE A 9 -2.24 3.32 12.81
C ILE A 9 -3.06 2.29 12.01
N SER A 10 -2.50 1.11 11.75
CA SER A 10 -3.17 -0.02 11.09
C SER A 10 -4.30 -0.59 11.92
N ASP A 11 -3.94 -1.13 13.08
CA ASP A 11 -4.81 -2.07 13.80
C ASP A 11 -5.63 -1.31 14.85
N PHE A 12 -5.01 -0.32 15.48
CA PHE A 12 -5.62 0.39 16.59
C PHE A 12 -6.62 1.47 16.16
N SER A 13 -6.58 1.92 14.90
CA SER A 13 -7.64 2.76 14.34
C SER A 13 -9.02 2.11 14.42
N SER A 14 -9.11 0.79 14.26
CA SER A 14 -10.39 0.08 14.27
C SER A 14 -10.99 -0.01 15.67
N VAL A 15 -10.12 -0.18 16.69
CA VAL A 15 -10.49 -0.33 18.10
C VAL A 15 -10.80 1.02 18.75
N LEU A 16 -9.95 2.02 18.53
CA LEU A 16 -10.07 3.33 19.16
C LEU A 16 -11.24 4.15 18.60
N LEU A 17 -11.61 3.93 17.33
CA LEU A 17 -12.72 4.60 16.66
C LEU A 17 -14.04 3.82 16.71
N ASP A 18 -14.09 2.66 17.38
CA ASP A 18 -15.34 1.94 17.54
C ASP A 18 -16.22 2.63 18.58
N VAL A 19 -17.25 3.31 18.07
CA VAL A 19 -18.26 4.01 18.87
C VAL A 19 -19.36 3.07 19.37
N ARG A 20 -19.42 1.81 18.90
CA ARG A 20 -20.46 0.84 19.30
C ARG A 20 -20.35 0.48 20.77
N ASP A 21 -19.13 0.35 21.28
CA ASP A 21 -18.87 0.01 22.69
C ASP A 21 -19.48 1.03 23.65
N LYS A 22 -19.47 2.32 23.29
CA LYS A 22 -20.04 3.37 24.13
C LYS A 22 -21.57 3.30 24.18
N ASN A 23 -22.22 2.95 23.08
CA ASN A 23 -23.68 2.79 23.05
C ASN A 23 -24.15 1.58 23.88
N ILE A 24 -23.33 0.53 23.96
CA ILE A 24 -23.63 -0.67 24.75
C ILE A 24 -23.27 -0.45 26.22
N ILE A 25 -22.05 0.00 26.50
CA ILE A 25 -21.52 0.16 27.88
C ILE A 25 -22.13 1.38 28.57
N GLY A 26 -22.48 2.44 27.83
CA GLY A 26 -23.10 3.65 28.38
C GLY A 26 -24.49 3.43 28.99
N THR A 27 -25.12 2.27 28.76
CA THR A 27 -26.36 1.85 29.45
C THR A 27 -26.10 1.22 30.82
N LYS A 28 -24.83 0.95 31.16
CA LYS A 28 -24.40 0.38 32.44
C LYS A 28 -23.86 1.49 33.35
N PRO A 29 -23.86 1.30 34.69
CA PRO A 29 -23.30 2.27 35.64
C PRO A 29 -21.76 2.22 35.63
N VAL A 30 -21.15 2.46 34.47
CA VAL A 30 -19.70 2.52 34.28
C VAL A 30 -19.34 3.95 33.94
N ASP A 31 -18.47 4.55 34.75
CA ASP A 31 -18.04 5.91 34.52
C ASP A 31 -17.07 6.00 33.32
N SER A 32 -17.01 7.17 32.68
CA SER A 32 -16.16 7.40 31.52
C SER A 32 -14.66 7.25 31.83
N ARG A 33 -14.22 7.50 33.06
CA ARG A 33 -12.82 7.28 33.49
C ARG A 33 -12.49 5.80 33.52
N THR A 34 -13.37 4.95 34.08
CA THR A 34 -13.16 3.49 34.07
C THR A 34 -13.10 2.95 32.64
N LEU A 35 -13.98 3.39 31.76
CA LEU A 35 -13.96 2.98 30.34
C LEU A 35 -12.64 3.41 29.65
N ASN A 36 -12.20 4.64 29.88
CA ASN A 36 -10.97 5.17 29.32
C ASN A 36 -9.73 4.49 29.90
N PHE A 37 -9.74 4.14 31.19
CA PHE A 37 -8.67 3.38 31.83
C PHE A 37 -8.55 1.96 31.24
N ALA A 38 -9.67 1.25 31.09
CA ALA A 38 -9.71 -0.06 30.45
C ALA A 38 -9.17 -0.02 29.00
N LYS A 39 -9.57 0.99 28.21
CA LYS A 39 -9.03 1.21 26.87
C LYS A 39 -7.52 1.47 26.90
N THR A 40 -7.04 2.31 27.80
CA THR A 40 -5.61 2.62 27.92
C THR A 40 -4.77 1.41 28.32
N ILE A 41 -5.28 0.54 29.20
CA ILE A 41 -4.63 -0.74 29.53
C ILE A 41 -4.59 -1.64 28.30
N HIS A 42 -5.70 -1.80 27.59
CA HIS A 42 -5.76 -2.63 26.38
C HIS A 42 -4.74 -2.17 25.33
N VAL A 43 -4.61 -0.85 25.13
CA VAL A 43 -3.60 -0.25 24.24
C VAL A 43 -2.20 -0.57 24.71
N SER A 44 -1.92 -0.33 25.98
CA SER A 44 -0.59 -0.55 26.55
C SER A 44 -0.17 -2.01 26.43
N LEU A 45 -1.08 -2.97 26.65
CA LEU A 45 -0.82 -4.40 26.49
C LEU A 45 -0.55 -4.78 25.03
N TYR A 46 -1.41 -4.32 24.10
CA TYR A 46 -1.21 -4.56 22.68
C TYR A 46 0.16 -4.02 22.22
N MET A 47 0.48 -2.79 22.61
CA MET A 47 1.76 -2.14 22.31
C MET A 47 2.94 -2.91 22.89
N PHE A 48 2.85 -3.34 24.14
CA PHE A 48 3.89 -4.13 24.78
C PHE A 48 4.21 -5.40 24.00
N TYR A 49 3.21 -6.16 23.56
CA TYR A 49 3.42 -7.39 22.78
C TYR A 49 4.06 -7.10 21.42
N VAL A 50 3.58 -6.10 20.69
CA VAL A 50 4.14 -5.72 19.38
C VAL A 50 5.57 -5.22 19.53
N THR A 51 5.83 -4.36 20.51
CA THR A 51 7.16 -3.81 20.77
C THR A 51 8.15 -4.92 21.09
N ILE A 52 7.83 -5.80 22.06
CA ILE A 52 8.71 -6.92 22.43
C ILE A 52 9.01 -7.79 21.22
N ALA A 53 8.01 -8.17 20.44
CA ALA A 53 8.21 -9.00 19.25
C ALA A 53 9.20 -8.36 18.24
N LEU A 54 9.14 -7.04 18.07
CA LEU A 54 10.02 -6.31 17.14
C LEU A 54 11.43 -6.09 17.69
N ILE A 55 11.58 -5.81 18.99
CA ILE A 55 12.88 -5.45 19.58
C ILE A 55 13.63 -6.65 20.15
N LEU A 56 12.99 -7.81 20.34
CA LEU A 56 13.62 -8.96 20.99
C LEU A 56 14.96 -9.37 20.35
N PRO A 57 15.11 -9.44 19.00
CA PRO A 57 16.42 -9.71 18.39
C PRO A 57 17.46 -8.64 18.71
N ALA A 58 17.05 -7.36 18.78
CA ALA A 58 17.92 -6.24 19.11
C ALA A 58 18.32 -6.25 20.60
N LEU A 59 17.43 -6.64 21.50
CA LEU A 59 17.71 -6.83 22.94
C LEU A 59 18.74 -7.93 23.16
N ILE A 60 18.59 -9.08 22.48
CA ILE A 60 19.57 -10.17 22.57
C ILE A 60 20.94 -9.68 22.07
N ALA A 61 20.97 -9.01 20.91
CA ALA A 61 22.20 -8.45 20.36
C ALA A 61 22.84 -7.37 21.25
N SER A 62 22.03 -6.55 21.93
CA SER A 62 22.53 -5.49 22.81
C SER A 62 23.24 -6.04 24.03
N VAL A 63 22.68 -7.09 24.65
CA VAL A 63 23.31 -7.78 25.79
C VAL A 63 24.64 -8.40 25.36
N SER A 64 24.65 -9.13 24.24
CA SER A 64 25.84 -9.85 23.79
C SER A 64 26.98 -8.94 23.31
N LYS A 65 26.69 -7.76 22.73
CA LYS A 65 27.72 -6.88 22.12
C LYS A 65 28.06 -5.63 22.90
N HIS A 66 27.14 -5.09 23.70
CA HIS A 66 27.27 -3.77 24.32
C HIS A 66 27.10 -3.78 25.84
N GLY A 67 26.77 -4.94 26.44
CA GLY A 67 26.68 -5.12 27.88
C GLY A 67 25.33 -4.73 28.50
N ILE A 68 25.23 -4.91 29.82
CA ILE A 68 23.98 -4.77 30.56
C ILE A 68 23.51 -3.32 30.67
N LEU A 69 24.42 -2.37 30.87
CA LEU A 69 24.09 -0.94 31.01
C LEU A 69 23.47 -0.38 29.73
N PHE A 70 24.05 -0.73 28.57
CA PHE A 70 23.48 -0.39 27.26
C PHE A 70 22.06 -0.92 27.12
N THR A 71 21.85 -2.17 27.54
CA THR A 71 20.55 -2.84 27.41
C THR A 71 19.49 -2.20 28.31
N LEU A 72 19.83 -1.83 29.55
CA LEU A 72 18.92 -1.12 30.45
C LEU A 72 18.52 0.24 29.87
N MET A 73 19.49 1.01 29.37
CA MET A 73 19.21 2.28 28.69
C MET A 73 18.33 2.05 27.45
N PHE A 74 18.55 0.97 26.70
CA PHE A 74 17.73 0.62 25.54
C PHE A 74 16.28 0.31 25.91
N ILE A 75 16.05 -0.46 26.97
CA ILE A 75 14.70 -0.72 27.49
C ILE A 75 14.00 0.58 27.90
N VAL A 76 14.69 1.44 28.66
CA VAL A 76 14.12 2.72 29.11
C VAL A 76 13.80 3.63 27.91
N ALA A 77 14.71 3.73 26.94
CA ALA A 77 14.50 4.51 25.73
C ALA A 77 13.30 4.00 24.92
N VAL A 78 13.11 2.68 24.82
CA VAL A 78 11.94 2.08 24.16
C VAL A 78 10.65 2.43 24.88
N ILE A 79 10.61 2.39 26.21
CA ILE A 79 9.40 2.75 26.98
C ILE A 79 8.99 4.20 26.69
N PHE A 80 9.94 5.15 26.74
CA PHE A 80 9.66 6.55 26.41
C PHE A 80 9.25 6.73 24.95
N LEU A 81 9.85 5.97 24.04
CA LEU A 81 9.50 5.97 22.63
C LEU A 81 8.07 5.47 22.39
N ASP A 82 7.65 4.40 23.06
CA ASP A 82 6.29 3.86 22.94
C ASP A 82 5.25 4.84 23.50
N MET A 83 5.53 5.43 24.66
CA MET A 83 4.71 6.50 25.24
C MET A 83 4.56 7.67 24.27
N PHE A 84 5.66 8.10 23.65
CA PHE A 84 5.65 9.17 22.67
C PHE A 84 4.81 8.83 21.44
N ILE A 85 4.93 7.60 20.91
CA ILE A 85 4.17 7.17 19.73
C ILE A 85 2.67 7.12 20.02
N ILE A 86 2.26 6.63 21.19
CA ILE A 86 0.84 6.61 21.57
C ILE A 86 0.26 8.02 21.54
N VAL A 87 0.94 8.98 22.18
CA VAL A 87 0.49 10.37 22.21
C VAL A 87 0.49 10.99 20.81
N LEU A 88 1.55 10.79 20.03
CA LEU A 88 1.66 11.33 18.68
C LEU A 88 0.53 10.81 17.78
N THR A 89 0.20 9.53 17.88
CA THR A 89 -0.87 8.89 17.12
C THR A 89 -2.24 9.43 17.53
N SER A 90 -2.49 9.55 18.84
CA SER A 90 -3.72 10.14 19.35
C SER A 90 -3.89 11.62 18.96
N PHE A 91 -2.80 12.40 18.96
CA PHE A 91 -2.81 13.79 18.52
C PHE A 91 -3.10 13.91 17.01
N LEU A 92 -2.54 13.02 16.20
CA LEU A 92 -2.85 12.93 14.78
C LEU A 92 -4.33 12.63 14.55
N TYR A 93 -4.92 11.69 15.29
CA TYR A 93 -6.36 11.42 15.22
C TYR A 93 -7.23 12.59 15.67
N LEU A 94 -6.85 13.28 16.75
CA LEU A 94 -7.50 14.50 17.23
C LEU A 94 -7.55 15.59 16.16
N ILE A 95 -6.40 15.87 15.52
CA ILE A 95 -6.30 16.86 14.46
C ILE A 95 -7.24 16.49 13.32
N ILE A 96 -7.24 15.24 12.87
CA ILE A 96 -8.08 14.82 11.75
C ILE A 96 -9.56 14.96 12.13
N LEU A 97 -9.97 14.52 13.32
CA LEU A 97 -11.36 14.66 13.78
C LEU A 97 -11.82 16.12 13.93
N ARG A 98 -10.90 17.06 14.21
CA ARG A 98 -11.24 18.48 14.29
C ARG A 98 -11.65 19.06 12.94
N PHE A 99 -11.09 18.54 11.85
CA PHE A 99 -11.33 19.05 10.49
C PHE A 99 -12.23 18.16 9.63
N PHE A 100 -12.41 16.89 10.00
CA PHE A 100 -13.04 15.88 9.16
C PHE A 100 -14.07 15.02 9.92
N ASP A 101 -15.16 14.67 9.22
CA ASP A 101 -16.17 13.73 9.71
C ASP A 101 -15.58 12.33 9.93
N GLY A 102 -16.17 11.52 10.82
CA GLY A 102 -15.68 10.17 11.12
C GLY A 102 -15.53 9.26 9.89
N GLU A 103 -16.38 9.42 8.87
CA GLU A 103 -16.25 8.70 7.61
C GLU A 103 -14.99 9.12 6.84
N LYS A 104 -14.68 10.43 6.81
CA LYS A 104 -13.46 10.96 6.19
C LYS A 104 -12.21 10.61 7.00
N LEU A 105 -12.29 10.50 8.33
CA LEU A 105 -11.19 10.02 9.17
C LEU A 105 -10.74 8.64 8.73
N LYS A 106 -11.70 7.71 8.51
CA LYS A 106 -11.39 6.37 8.01
C LYS A 106 -10.70 6.42 6.64
N ASP A 107 -11.13 7.31 5.73
CA ASP A 107 -10.43 7.52 4.45
C ASP A 107 -9.00 8.08 4.65
N VAL A 108 -8.80 9.05 5.55
CA VAL A 108 -7.49 9.66 5.79
C VAL A 108 -6.51 8.64 6.38
N ILE A 109 -6.95 7.85 7.37
CA ILE A 109 -6.14 6.77 7.96
C ILE A 109 -5.74 5.77 6.89
N ASN A 110 -6.68 5.42 6.01
CA ASN A 110 -6.43 4.55 4.88
C ASN A 110 -5.34 5.09 3.95
N TYR A 111 -5.36 6.38 3.63
CA TYR A 111 -4.32 7.02 2.83
C TYR A 111 -2.98 7.07 3.56
N PHE A 112 -2.98 7.34 4.86
CA PHE A 112 -1.77 7.33 5.68
C PHE A 112 -1.11 5.95 5.66
N GLN A 113 -1.88 4.87 5.83
CA GLN A 113 -1.38 3.50 5.74
C GLN A 113 -0.77 3.20 4.36
N ILE A 114 -1.43 3.62 3.26
CA ILE A 114 -0.88 3.46 1.90
C ILE A 114 0.47 4.17 1.76
N ILE A 115 0.56 5.43 2.18
CA ILE A 115 1.81 6.21 2.13
C ILE A 115 2.88 5.52 2.98
N LEU A 116 2.53 5.09 4.18
CA LEU A 116 3.44 4.45 5.11
C LEU A 116 3.99 3.13 4.54
N SER A 117 3.14 2.28 3.96
CA SER A 117 3.57 1.05 3.29
C SER A 117 4.54 1.33 2.14
N LEU A 118 4.29 2.38 1.35
CA LEU A 118 5.21 2.80 0.29
C LEU A 118 6.54 3.27 0.86
N VAL A 119 6.53 4.12 1.90
CA VAL A 119 7.75 4.61 2.55
C VAL A 119 8.58 3.46 3.13
N ILE A 120 7.97 2.43 3.75
CA ILE A 120 8.72 1.23 4.20
C ILE A 120 9.42 0.58 3.02
N ALA A 121 8.65 0.25 1.99
CA ALA A 121 9.16 -0.57 0.90
C ALA A 121 10.24 0.17 0.10
N ILE A 122 10.04 1.46 -0.17
CA ILE A 122 11.02 2.31 -0.85
C ILE A 122 12.21 2.54 0.07
N GLY A 123 11.97 2.93 1.33
CA GLY A 123 13.01 3.23 2.30
C GLY A 123 13.93 2.03 2.50
N TYR A 124 13.37 0.84 2.70
CA TYR A 124 14.15 -0.39 2.82
C TYR A 124 15.00 -0.67 1.58
N GLN A 125 14.44 -0.48 0.39
CA GLN A 125 15.17 -0.76 -0.85
C GLN A 125 16.20 0.33 -1.21
N MET A 126 15.95 1.60 -0.89
CA MET A 126 16.79 2.72 -1.28
C MET A 126 17.85 3.08 -0.25
N VAL A 127 17.53 3.05 1.05
CA VAL A 127 18.46 3.50 2.11
C VAL A 127 19.76 2.72 2.07
N GLY A 128 19.70 1.39 1.98
CA GLY A 128 20.92 0.57 1.86
C GLY A 128 21.75 0.87 0.61
N ARG A 129 21.10 1.25 -0.49
CA ARG A 129 21.78 1.56 -1.77
C ARG A 129 22.39 2.95 -1.78
N LEU A 130 21.75 3.92 -1.13
CA LEU A 130 22.28 5.28 -1.01
C LEU A 130 23.64 5.27 -0.29
N PHE A 131 23.81 4.43 0.73
CA PHE A 131 25.08 4.26 1.44
C PHE A 131 26.16 3.51 0.65
N GLN A 132 25.80 2.75 -0.38
CA GLN A 132 26.76 2.05 -1.25
C GLN A 132 27.21 2.93 -2.43
N VAL A 133 26.30 3.72 -3.01
CA VAL A 133 26.60 4.62 -4.13
C VAL A 133 27.39 5.83 -3.66
N ALA A 134 27.09 6.31 -2.46
CA ALA A 134 27.91 7.29 -1.79
C ALA A 134 28.94 6.54 -0.94
N GLU A 135 30.16 6.35 -1.45
CA GLU A 135 31.36 6.05 -0.64
C GLU A 135 31.70 7.22 0.31
N MET A 136 30.69 7.83 0.92
CA MET A 136 30.83 8.92 1.83
C MET A 136 31.06 8.30 3.21
N ASN A 137 32.25 8.54 3.75
CA ASN A 137 32.45 8.61 5.20
C ASN A 137 31.54 9.73 5.73
N VAL A 138 30.25 9.43 5.87
CA VAL A 138 29.25 10.38 6.38
C VAL A 138 29.53 10.56 7.86
N GLN A 139 30.40 11.52 8.17
CA GLN A 139 30.50 12.04 9.52
C GLN A 139 29.19 12.76 9.82
N PHE A 140 28.49 12.31 10.87
CA PHE A 140 27.25 12.93 11.30
C PHE A 140 27.56 14.36 11.76
N THR A 141 27.20 15.33 10.93
CA THR A 141 27.23 16.75 11.27
C THR A 141 25.83 17.17 11.68
N PRO A 142 25.61 17.52 12.96
CA PRO A 142 24.28 17.89 13.41
C PRO A 142 23.74 19.11 12.66
N LYS A 143 22.53 19.01 12.12
CA LYS A 143 21.84 20.12 11.44
C LYS A 143 20.56 20.47 12.17
N TRP A 144 20.12 21.73 12.08
CA TRP A 144 18.94 22.23 12.79
C TRP A 144 17.66 21.41 12.55
N TRP A 145 17.47 20.87 11.35
CA TRP A 145 16.30 20.05 11.01
C TRP A 145 16.30 18.68 11.70
N GLN A 146 17.44 18.18 12.17
CA GLN A 146 17.52 16.91 12.88
C GLN A 146 16.93 16.99 14.29
N TYR A 147 16.86 18.19 14.88
CA TYR A 147 16.10 18.41 16.12
C TYR A 147 14.60 18.18 15.95
N LEU A 148 14.07 18.18 14.71
CA LEU A 148 12.67 17.85 14.42
C LEU A 148 12.45 16.35 14.18
N LEU A 149 13.49 15.52 14.26
CA LEU A 149 13.41 14.10 13.97
C LEU A 149 13.50 13.26 15.25
N PRO A 150 12.36 12.75 15.77
CA PRO A 150 12.35 11.93 16.98
C PRO A 150 13.32 10.74 16.98
N PRO A 151 13.56 10.02 15.86
CA PRO A 151 14.55 8.94 15.84
C PRO A 151 15.96 9.38 16.27
N VAL A 152 16.33 10.63 16.02
CA VAL A 152 17.65 11.19 16.39
C VAL A 152 17.73 11.43 17.90
N TRP A 153 16.62 11.86 18.52
CA TRP A 153 16.55 12.06 19.97
C TRP A 153 16.83 10.75 20.71
N PHE A 154 16.14 9.68 20.31
CA PHE A 154 16.30 8.36 20.93
C PHE A 154 17.63 7.68 20.58
N ALA A 155 18.33 8.11 19.53
CA ALA A 155 19.66 7.60 19.20
C ALA A 155 20.79 8.28 19.98
N ALA A 156 20.62 9.56 20.36
CA ALA A 156 21.66 10.37 20.97
C ALA A 156 22.23 9.82 22.30
N PRO A 157 21.44 9.24 23.24
CA PRO A 157 21.97 8.68 24.47
C PRO A 157 23.01 7.58 24.23
N PHE A 158 22.81 6.76 23.20
CA PHE A 158 23.73 5.67 22.86
C PHE A 158 25.03 6.17 22.24
N GLU A 159 24.99 7.32 21.56
CA GLU A 159 26.18 7.94 20.97
C GLU A 159 27.06 8.56 22.06
N ILE A 160 26.47 9.23 23.04
CA ILE A 160 27.19 9.76 24.23
C ILE A 160 27.88 8.64 24.99
N MET A 161 27.27 7.46 25.07
CA MET A 161 27.86 6.35 25.80
C MET A 161 29.01 5.68 25.04
N LYS A 162 29.03 5.77 23.70
CA LYS A 162 30.08 5.18 22.85
C LYS A 162 31.26 6.11 22.63
N LYS A 163 31.04 7.42 22.65
CA LYS A 163 32.08 8.44 22.48
C LYS A 163 32.44 9.07 23.82
N SER A 164 33.72 9.21 24.11
CA SER A 164 34.20 9.84 25.35
C SER A 164 34.02 11.37 25.38
N GLU A 165 33.60 12.00 24.27
CA GLU A 165 33.38 13.44 24.17
C GLU A 165 31.89 13.79 24.21
N ILE A 166 31.48 14.54 25.22
CA ILE A 166 30.11 15.03 25.38
C ILE A 166 29.94 16.27 24.50
N ASN A 167 29.40 16.08 23.29
CA ASN A 167 28.94 17.19 22.47
C ASN A 167 27.60 17.73 23.01
N LEU A 168 27.51 19.05 23.21
CA LEU A 168 26.28 19.75 23.65
C LEU A 168 25.04 19.34 22.84
N VAL A 169 25.21 19.10 21.54
CA VAL A 169 24.11 18.71 20.66
C VAL A 169 23.53 17.35 21.05
N TYR A 170 24.36 16.35 21.30
CA TYR A 170 23.88 15.02 21.73
C TYR A 170 23.23 15.09 23.11
N GLY A 171 23.76 15.95 24.00
CA GLY A 171 23.15 16.21 25.31
C GLY A 171 21.72 16.75 25.18
N ILE A 172 21.51 17.79 24.37
CA ILE A 172 20.19 18.37 24.11
C ILE A 172 19.24 17.31 23.53
N LEU A 173 19.68 16.55 22.53
CA LEU A 173 18.86 15.51 21.88
C LEU A 173 18.47 14.39 22.86
N SER A 174 19.37 14.03 23.79
CA SER A 174 19.11 13.04 24.84
C SER A 174 18.09 13.55 25.87
N VAL A 175 18.17 14.83 26.24
CA VAL A 175 17.17 15.47 27.11
C VAL A 175 15.81 15.50 26.42
N MET A 176 15.76 15.81 25.11
CA MET A 176 14.52 15.78 24.34
C MET A 176 13.86 14.39 24.33
N ALA A 177 14.66 13.31 24.29
CA ALA A 177 14.17 11.93 24.31
C ALA A 177 13.40 11.56 25.59
N VAL A 178 13.55 12.34 26.66
CA VAL A 178 12.86 12.13 27.95
C VAL A 178 11.81 13.21 28.19
N VAL A 179 12.18 14.48 28.04
CA VAL A 179 11.30 15.62 28.35
C VAL A 179 10.11 15.70 27.38
N VAL A 180 10.34 15.48 26.08
CA VAL A 180 9.27 15.59 25.08
C VAL A 180 8.19 14.51 25.28
N PRO A 181 8.52 13.21 25.47
CA PRO A 181 7.50 12.20 25.77
C PRO A 181 6.69 12.50 27.04
N ILE A 182 7.33 12.93 28.12
CA ILE A 182 6.65 13.24 29.40
C ILE A 182 5.68 14.41 29.22
N THR A 183 6.14 15.50 28.61
CA THR A 183 5.30 16.68 28.36
C THR A 183 4.15 16.37 27.39
N ALA A 184 4.39 15.52 26.39
CA ALA A 184 3.36 15.06 25.47
C ALA A 184 2.26 14.26 26.18
N ILE A 185 2.61 13.35 27.09
CA ILE A 185 1.62 12.60 27.89
C ILE A 185 0.78 13.53 28.76
N ALA A 186 1.41 14.49 29.44
CA ALA A 186 0.69 15.47 30.26
C ALA A 186 -0.33 16.25 29.41
N PHE A 187 0.06 16.66 28.20
CA PHE A 187 -0.84 17.32 27.25
C PHE A 187 -1.97 16.40 26.74
N TYR A 188 -1.66 15.12 26.48
CA TYR A 188 -2.65 14.12 26.05
C TYR A 188 -3.74 13.90 27.09
N VAL A 189 -3.36 13.70 28.36
CA VAL A 189 -4.31 13.53 29.47
C VAL A 189 -5.25 14.74 29.57
N LYS A 190 -4.70 15.96 29.42
CA LYS A 190 -5.51 17.20 29.42
C LYS A 190 -6.46 17.28 28.21
N SER A 191 -6.06 16.76 27.06
CA SER A 191 -6.82 16.81 25.81
C SER A 191 -7.81 15.65 25.65
N MET A 192 -7.85 14.71 26.60
CA MET A 192 -8.66 13.49 26.51
C MET A 192 -10.16 13.76 26.40
N ALA A 193 -10.67 14.74 27.14
CA ALA A 193 -12.09 15.12 27.06
C ALA A 193 -12.47 15.63 25.65
N MET A 194 -11.60 16.43 25.03
CA MET A 194 -11.76 16.92 23.66
C MET A 194 -11.71 15.76 22.64
N PHE A 195 -10.91 14.73 22.90
CA PHE A 195 -10.85 13.55 22.06
C PHE A 195 -12.18 12.79 22.07
N GLU A 196 -12.75 12.58 23.25
CA GLU A 196 -14.01 11.87 23.41
C GLU A 196 -15.21 12.62 22.79
N GLU A 197 -15.25 13.95 22.93
CA GLU A 197 -16.27 14.80 22.29
C GLU A 197 -16.18 14.72 20.75
N ASN A 198 -14.97 14.79 20.21
CA ASN A 198 -14.77 14.70 18.77
C ASN A 198 -15.05 13.30 18.22
N LEU A 199 -14.87 12.23 19.02
CA LEU A 199 -15.32 10.89 18.66
C LEU A 199 -16.85 10.81 18.54
N GLN A 200 -17.60 11.52 19.37
CA GLN A 200 -19.08 11.53 19.28
C GLN A 200 -19.60 12.18 17.99
N LYS A 201 -18.85 13.12 17.40
CA LYS A 201 -19.17 13.69 16.07
C LYS A 201 -19.19 12.62 14.97
N MET A 202 -18.48 11.50 15.15
CA MET A 202 -18.51 10.39 14.19
C MET A 202 -19.84 9.64 14.16
N THR A 203 -20.55 9.57 15.28
CA THR A 203 -21.85 8.87 15.39
C THR A 203 -23.00 9.73 14.87
N ASN A 204 -22.93 11.05 15.06
CA ASN A 204 -24.02 11.96 14.74
C ASN A 204 -24.03 12.47 13.29
N ASN A 205 -22.97 12.28 12.51
CA ASN A 205 -22.94 12.70 11.11
C ASN A 205 -23.36 11.57 10.16
N SER A 206 -24.67 11.40 10.01
CA SER A 206 -25.29 10.90 8.77
C SER A 206 -25.12 11.94 7.66
N GLY A 207 -23.87 12.16 7.25
CA GLY A 207 -23.53 13.18 6.26
C GLY A 207 -24.39 13.02 5.01
N LYS A 208 -25.14 14.09 4.67
CA LYS A 208 -25.87 14.22 3.40
C LYS A 208 -24.96 13.77 2.26
N ARG A 209 -25.20 12.57 1.70
CA ARG A 209 -24.49 12.10 0.50
C ARG A 209 -24.71 13.14 -0.59
N LYS A 210 -23.69 13.99 -0.82
CA LYS A 210 -23.69 14.91 -1.96
C LYS A 210 -23.89 14.05 -3.20
N LYS A 211 -24.98 14.28 -3.94
CA LYS A 211 -25.22 13.67 -5.26
C LYS A 211 -23.95 13.87 -6.09
N VAL A 212 -23.22 12.79 -6.31
CA VAL A 212 -22.02 12.81 -7.14
C VAL A 212 -22.46 13.19 -8.55
N LYS A 213 -22.15 14.42 -8.97
CA LYS A 213 -22.39 14.86 -10.36
C LYS A 213 -21.71 13.86 -11.30
N ARG A 214 -22.48 13.35 -12.28
CA ARG A 214 -22.02 12.43 -13.32
C ARG A 214 -20.79 13.04 -14.02
N LYS A 215 -19.64 12.36 -13.93
CA LYS A 215 -18.30 12.84 -14.29
C LYS A 215 -17.62 11.84 -15.27
N PRO A 216 -16.44 12.15 -15.86
CA PRO A 216 -15.94 11.67 -17.18
C PRO A 216 -15.75 10.16 -17.43
N GLY A 217 -16.12 9.28 -16.49
CA GLY A 217 -16.16 7.84 -16.72
C GLY A 217 -17.13 7.40 -17.82
N GLU A 218 -18.13 8.23 -18.15
CA GLU A 218 -19.05 7.95 -19.26
C GLU A 218 -18.38 7.94 -20.63
N LEU A 219 -17.38 8.79 -20.87
CA LEU A 219 -16.73 8.87 -22.17
C LEU A 219 -15.82 7.65 -22.42
N ILE A 220 -15.00 7.32 -21.42
CA ILE A 220 -14.08 6.18 -21.48
C ILE A 220 -14.86 4.86 -21.60
N SER A 221 -15.96 4.71 -20.86
CA SER A 221 -16.80 3.51 -20.97
C SER A 221 -17.49 3.39 -22.33
N LYS A 222 -17.85 4.50 -22.99
CA LYS A 222 -18.42 4.46 -24.35
C LYS A 222 -17.41 4.00 -25.40
N ILE A 223 -16.14 4.41 -25.27
CA ILE A 223 -15.07 4.04 -26.20
C ILE A 223 -14.62 2.59 -25.99
N LEU A 224 -14.39 2.19 -24.74
CA LEU A 224 -13.81 0.88 -24.44
C LEU A 224 -14.83 -0.25 -24.45
N CYS A 225 -16.10 -0.01 -24.09
CA CYS A 225 -17.10 -1.06 -23.91
C CYS A 225 -18.13 -1.09 -25.05
N ARG A 226 -18.33 -2.27 -25.63
CA ARG A 226 -19.22 -2.49 -26.78
C ARG A 226 -20.68 -2.62 -26.35
N SER A 227 -20.97 -3.39 -25.31
CA SER A 227 -22.36 -3.63 -24.84
C SER A 227 -22.76 -2.72 -23.67
N LYS A 228 -24.07 -2.55 -23.48
CA LYS A 228 -24.63 -1.80 -22.33
C LYS A 228 -24.27 -2.47 -20.99
N GLU A 229 -24.31 -3.80 -20.94
CA GLU A 229 -23.90 -4.59 -19.77
C GLU A 229 -22.41 -4.41 -19.43
N GLU A 230 -21.54 -4.44 -20.45
CA GLU A 230 -20.11 -4.21 -20.27
C GLU A 230 -19.83 -2.80 -19.71
N ARG A 231 -20.58 -1.79 -20.19
CA ARG A 231 -20.52 -0.41 -19.67
C ARG A 231 -20.99 -0.31 -18.22
N LEU A 232 -22.04 -1.05 -17.85
CA LEU A 232 -22.56 -1.08 -16.48
C LEU A 232 -21.48 -1.60 -15.52
N PHE A 233 -20.88 -2.76 -15.83
CA PHE A 233 -19.85 -3.35 -14.97
C PHE A 233 -18.54 -2.56 -14.99
N PHE A 234 -18.17 -1.94 -16.12
CA PHE A 234 -17.03 -1.01 -16.15
C PHE A 234 -17.23 0.15 -15.16
N ARG A 235 -18.44 0.73 -15.11
CA ARG A 235 -18.78 1.83 -14.20
C ARG A 235 -18.81 1.35 -12.75
N PHE A 236 -19.48 0.24 -12.49
CA PHE A 236 -19.52 -0.39 -11.17
C PHE A 236 -18.10 -0.62 -10.62
N THR A 237 -17.24 -1.27 -11.40
CA THR A 237 -15.85 -1.50 -11.01
C THR A 237 -15.07 -0.19 -10.82
N SER A 238 -15.28 0.81 -11.68
CA SER A 238 -14.64 2.13 -11.53
C SER A 238 -15.05 2.83 -10.23
N ASP A 239 -16.33 2.72 -9.84
CA ASP A 239 -16.85 3.28 -8.60
C ASP A 239 -16.34 2.52 -7.38
N MET A 240 -16.24 1.18 -7.47
CA MET A 240 -15.65 0.35 -6.42
C MET A 240 -14.17 0.69 -6.20
N ILE A 241 -13.35 0.79 -7.26
CA ILE A 241 -11.92 1.16 -7.16
C ILE A 241 -11.72 2.52 -6.43
N LYS A 242 -12.67 3.44 -6.59
CA LYS A 242 -12.59 4.79 -6.03
C LYS A 242 -13.05 4.83 -4.57
N ASN A 243 -14.16 4.14 -4.27
CA ASN A 243 -14.89 4.32 -3.01
C ASN A 243 -14.62 3.20 -2.00
N GLU A 244 -14.27 2.00 -2.44
CA GLU A 244 -13.96 0.87 -1.55
C GLU A 244 -12.57 1.10 -0.92
N ARG A 245 -12.54 1.23 0.41
CA ARG A 245 -11.34 1.58 1.18
C ARG A 245 -10.34 0.43 1.29
N GLU A 246 -10.81 -0.76 1.63
CA GLU A 246 -9.97 -1.95 1.82
C GLU A 246 -9.29 -2.39 0.52
N PHE A 247 -9.98 -2.24 -0.61
CA PHE A 247 -9.45 -2.42 -1.94
C PHE A 247 -8.30 -1.43 -2.19
N LYS A 248 -8.48 -0.14 -1.85
CA LYS A 248 -7.40 0.85 -1.95
C LYS A 248 -6.21 0.47 -1.07
N LEU A 249 -6.45 0.04 0.18
CA LEU A 249 -5.38 -0.41 1.09
C LEU A 249 -4.57 -1.56 0.53
N LYS A 250 -5.22 -2.52 -0.13
CA LYS A 250 -4.55 -3.72 -0.62
C LYS A 250 -3.92 -3.54 -2.00
N VAL A 251 -4.49 -2.67 -2.82
CA VAL A 251 -4.05 -2.49 -4.22
C VAL A 251 -3.09 -1.33 -4.40
N TYR A 252 -3.32 -0.18 -3.74
CA TYR A 252 -2.55 1.04 -4.03
C TYR A 252 -1.09 0.98 -3.58
N PRO A 253 -0.73 0.33 -2.45
CA PRO A 253 0.68 0.10 -2.13
C PRO A 253 1.37 -0.69 -3.25
N SER A 254 0.75 -1.77 -3.73
CA SER A 254 1.26 -2.56 -4.86
C SER A 254 1.42 -1.73 -6.14
N LEU A 255 0.50 -0.80 -6.42
CA LEU A 255 0.63 0.14 -7.54
C LEU A 255 1.80 1.10 -7.38
N GLY A 256 2.01 1.65 -6.18
CA GLY A 256 3.17 2.50 -5.93
C GLY A 256 4.48 1.72 -6.03
N LEU A 257 4.52 0.46 -5.61
CA LEU A 257 5.67 -0.42 -5.88
C LEU A 257 5.85 -0.66 -7.38
N ALA A 258 4.77 -0.89 -8.14
CA ALA A 258 4.83 -1.05 -9.58
C ALA A 258 5.48 0.17 -10.25
N ILE A 259 5.22 1.38 -9.74
CA ILE A 259 5.83 2.62 -10.22
C ILE A 259 7.35 2.59 -10.02
N ILE A 260 7.81 2.14 -8.84
CA ILE A 260 9.18 2.38 -8.35
C ILE A 260 10.15 1.27 -8.74
N PHE A 261 9.69 0.02 -8.78
CA PHE A 261 10.54 -1.16 -9.05
C PHE A 261 11.38 -1.05 -10.34
N PRO A 262 10.83 -0.62 -11.49
CA PRO A 262 11.64 -0.45 -12.69
C PRO A 262 12.82 0.52 -12.49
N PHE A 263 12.62 1.59 -11.72
CA PHE A 263 13.66 2.59 -11.45
C PHE A 263 14.70 2.11 -10.45
N ILE A 264 14.31 1.27 -9.49
CA ILE A 264 15.22 0.66 -8.52
C ILE A 264 16.33 -0.13 -9.22
N PHE A 265 15.99 -0.90 -10.27
CA PHE A 265 16.97 -1.64 -11.07
C PHE A 265 17.82 -0.74 -11.97
N ILE A 266 17.26 0.35 -12.51
CA ILE A 266 18.03 1.36 -13.25
C ILE A 266 19.05 2.04 -12.32
N PHE A 267 18.63 2.41 -11.11
CA PHE A 267 19.49 3.05 -10.11
C PHE A 267 20.65 2.14 -9.70
N GLN A 268 20.41 0.84 -9.55
CA GLN A 268 21.48 -0.12 -9.31
C GLN A 268 22.48 -0.19 -10.47
N ARG A 269 22.05 0.00 -11.71
CA ARG A 269 22.97 0.00 -12.85
C ARG A 269 23.82 1.26 -12.92
N LEU A 270 23.31 2.39 -12.39
CA LEU A 270 24.06 3.65 -12.31
C LEU A 270 25.30 3.55 -11.43
N SER A 271 25.36 2.62 -10.47
CA SER A 271 26.55 2.43 -9.65
C SER A 271 27.70 1.73 -10.41
N MET A 272 27.41 1.10 -11.55
CA MET A 272 28.37 0.32 -12.34
C MET A 272 28.64 0.90 -13.73
N SER A 273 27.85 1.86 -14.19
CA SER A 273 27.88 2.36 -15.56
C SER A 273 27.48 3.83 -15.62
N SER A 274 28.00 4.57 -16.59
CA SER A 274 27.63 5.98 -16.78
C SER A 274 26.18 6.13 -17.23
N PHE A 275 25.57 7.29 -16.95
CA PHE A 275 24.21 7.58 -17.42
C PHE A 275 24.07 7.49 -18.94
N ALA A 276 25.10 7.90 -19.68
CA ALA A 276 25.14 7.82 -21.14
C ALA A 276 25.11 6.37 -21.66
N GLU A 277 25.85 5.46 -21.01
CA GLU A 277 25.82 4.02 -21.33
C GLU A 277 24.45 3.41 -21.03
N ILE A 278 23.82 3.79 -19.92
CA ILE A 278 22.49 3.31 -19.56
C ILE A 278 21.45 3.80 -20.57
N SER A 279 21.49 5.08 -20.93
CA SER A 279 20.59 5.69 -21.90
C SER A 279 20.67 4.99 -23.26
N LYS A 280 21.87 4.55 -23.68
CA LYS A 280 22.10 3.77 -24.92
C LYS A 280 21.84 2.26 -24.76
N GLY A 281 21.81 1.73 -23.54
CA GLY A 281 21.60 0.33 -23.25
C GLY A 281 20.15 -0.16 -23.36
N LYS A 282 19.94 -1.42 -22.98
CA LYS A 282 18.63 -2.12 -22.97
C LYS A 282 17.95 -2.15 -21.59
N SER A 283 18.33 -1.26 -20.67
CA SER A 283 17.73 -1.22 -19.31
C SER A 283 16.24 -0.81 -19.32
N TYR A 284 15.73 -0.28 -20.44
CA TYR A 284 14.31 0.05 -20.58
C TYR A 284 13.39 -1.17 -20.40
N PHE A 285 13.91 -2.39 -20.60
CA PHE A 285 13.17 -3.63 -20.33
C PHE A 285 12.79 -3.82 -18.85
N PHE A 286 13.40 -3.09 -17.91
CA PHE A 286 12.98 -3.14 -16.50
C PHE A 286 11.54 -2.65 -16.27
N ILE A 287 10.92 -1.97 -17.24
CA ILE A 287 9.49 -1.64 -17.20
C ILE A 287 8.60 -2.89 -17.07
N TYR A 288 9.09 -4.08 -17.42
CA TYR A 288 8.36 -5.33 -17.22
C TYR A 288 8.09 -5.65 -15.74
N PHE A 289 8.88 -5.12 -14.82
CA PHE A 289 8.64 -5.29 -13.38
C PHE A 289 7.35 -4.64 -12.90
N THR A 290 6.83 -3.62 -13.61
CA THR A 290 5.50 -3.07 -13.36
C THR A 290 4.41 -4.13 -13.51
N GLY A 291 4.62 -5.10 -14.40
CA GLY A 291 3.70 -6.20 -14.66
C GLY A 291 3.52 -7.14 -13.48
N MET A 292 4.53 -7.33 -12.63
CA MET A 292 4.46 -8.24 -11.48
C MET A 292 3.34 -7.87 -10.49
N MET A 293 2.93 -6.60 -10.46
CA MET A 293 1.87 -6.13 -9.57
C MET A 293 0.47 -6.31 -10.17
N LEU A 294 0.35 -6.57 -11.48
CA LEU A 294 -0.94 -6.74 -12.17
C LEU A 294 -1.71 -7.95 -11.66
N SER A 295 -1.03 -9.07 -11.44
CA SER A 295 -1.63 -10.28 -10.87
C SER A 295 -2.29 -10.01 -9.52
N SER A 296 -1.63 -9.24 -8.65
CA SER A 296 -2.16 -8.86 -7.33
C SER A 296 -3.45 -8.03 -7.44
N ILE A 297 -3.52 -7.10 -8.40
CA ILE A 297 -4.74 -6.31 -8.67
C ILE A 297 -5.91 -7.23 -9.05
N ILE A 298 -5.66 -8.23 -9.90
CA ILE A 298 -6.69 -9.13 -10.43
C ILE A 298 -7.18 -10.09 -9.35
N ILE A 299 -6.32 -10.54 -8.44
CA ILE A 299 -6.75 -11.33 -7.27
C ILE A 299 -7.70 -10.49 -6.42
N MET A 300 -7.32 -9.24 -6.13
CA MET A 300 -8.06 -8.37 -5.21
C MET A 300 -9.45 -7.96 -5.72
N VAL A 301 -9.72 -8.02 -7.03
CA VAL A 301 -11.01 -7.58 -7.59
C VAL A 301 -12.20 -8.43 -7.15
N LYS A 302 -11.98 -9.65 -6.65
CA LYS A 302 -13.07 -10.54 -6.17
C LYS A 302 -13.49 -10.21 -4.75
N TYR A 303 -12.65 -9.52 -4.00
CA TYR A 303 -12.82 -9.32 -2.58
C TYR A 303 -13.36 -7.93 -2.26
N SER A 304 -14.10 -7.82 -1.16
CA SER A 304 -14.71 -6.57 -0.70
C SER A 304 -14.97 -6.65 0.80
N GLY A 305 -14.77 -5.55 1.54
CA GLY A 305 -15.18 -5.47 2.94
C GLY A 305 -16.71 -5.54 3.08
N ASN A 306 -17.43 -5.07 2.05
CA ASN A 306 -18.89 -5.11 1.97
C ASN A 306 -19.41 -6.25 1.08
N TYR A 307 -18.75 -7.41 1.10
CA TYR A 307 -19.06 -8.56 0.26
C TYR A 307 -20.52 -9.03 0.33
N LYS A 308 -21.21 -8.83 1.48
CA LYS A 308 -22.64 -9.18 1.62
C LYS A 308 -23.53 -8.48 0.59
N GLY A 309 -23.13 -7.30 0.10
CA GLY A 309 -23.83 -6.58 -0.98
C GLY A 309 -23.86 -7.32 -2.31
N ALA A 310 -23.09 -8.40 -2.47
CA ALA A 310 -23.09 -9.24 -3.66
C ALA A 310 -24.39 -10.01 -3.90
N TRP A 311 -25.33 -10.00 -2.94
CA TRP A 311 -26.70 -10.52 -3.15
C TRP A 311 -27.35 -9.91 -4.40
N ILE A 312 -26.98 -8.69 -4.80
CA ILE A 312 -27.49 -8.02 -6.00
C ILE A 312 -27.25 -8.84 -7.27
N TYR A 313 -26.14 -9.58 -7.35
CA TYR A 313 -25.84 -10.45 -8.48
C TYR A 313 -26.82 -11.63 -8.59
N LYS A 314 -27.37 -12.10 -7.46
CA LYS A 314 -28.38 -13.17 -7.43
C LYS A 314 -29.75 -12.68 -7.93
N THR A 315 -30.02 -11.38 -7.82
CA THR A 315 -31.30 -10.78 -8.22
C THR A 315 -31.29 -10.12 -9.61
N MET A 316 -30.11 -9.85 -10.17
CA MET A 316 -30.00 -9.28 -11.51
C MET A 316 -30.25 -10.35 -12.57
N PRO A 317 -30.99 -10.05 -13.65
CA PRO A 317 -31.20 -10.98 -14.76
C PRO A 317 -29.95 -11.07 -15.64
N ILE A 318 -28.87 -11.69 -15.11
CA ILE A 318 -27.60 -11.86 -15.82
C ILE A 318 -27.63 -13.21 -16.55
N ASN A 319 -27.98 -13.18 -17.83
CA ASN A 319 -28.00 -14.37 -18.67
C ASN A 319 -26.58 -14.81 -19.10
N ASN A 320 -25.61 -13.88 -19.13
CA ASN A 320 -24.24 -14.14 -19.55
C ASN A 320 -23.25 -13.35 -18.68
N TYR A 321 -22.29 -14.05 -18.06
CA TYR A 321 -21.26 -13.42 -17.23
C TYR A 321 -20.07 -12.86 -18.03
N LYS A 322 -19.97 -13.13 -19.33
CA LYS A 322 -18.89 -12.62 -20.19
C LYS A 322 -18.79 -11.08 -20.17
N PRO A 323 -19.88 -10.30 -20.32
CA PRO A 323 -19.83 -8.84 -20.25
C PRO A 323 -19.45 -8.31 -18.87
N VAL A 324 -19.79 -9.03 -17.79
CA VAL A 324 -19.44 -8.68 -16.41
C VAL A 324 -17.92 -8.64 -16.24
N PHE A 325 -17.26 -9.75 -16.56
CA PHE A 325 -15.80 -9.84 -16.43
C PHE A 325 -15.06 -8.96 -17.43
N LYS A 326 -15.56 -8.86 -18.66
CA LYS A 326 -14.95 -8.00 -19.68
C LYS A 326 -14.97 -6.53 -19.28
N GLY A 327 -16.11 -6.05 -18.76
CA GLY A 327 -16.25 -4.67 -18.26
C GLY A 327 -15.35 -4.41 -17.07
N THR A 328 -15.29 -5.37 -16.13
CA THR A 328 -14.41 -5.31 -14.95
C THR A 328 -12.94 -5.21 -15.33
N MET A 329 -12.46 -6.10 -16.20
CA MET A 329 -11.05 -6.10 -16.64
C MET A 329 -10.66 -4.82 -17.38
N LYS A 330 -11.55 -4.30 -18.23
CA LYS A 330 -11.31 -3.02 -18.91
C LYS A 330 -11.24 -1.86 -17.92
N ALA A 331 -12.07 -1.87 -16.87
CA ALA A 331 -12.00 -0.84 -15.84
C ALA A 331 -10.67 -0.89 -15.09
N LEU A 332 -10.19 -2.08 -14.69
CA LEU A 332 -8.88 -2.25 -14.06
C LEU A 332 -7.74 -1.74 -14.95
N ILE A 333 -7.75 -2.14 -16.23
CA ILE A 333 -6.74 -1.70 -17.20
C ILE A 333 -6.78 -0.19 -17.37
N ALA A 334 -7.96 0.40 -17.61
CA ALA A 334 -8.08 1.81 -17.92
C ALA A 334 -7.86 2.74 -16.71
N LYS A 335 -8.23 2.31 -15.50
CA LYS A 335 -8.19 3.14 -14.29
C LYS A 335 -6.93 2.96 -13.45
N LEU A 336 -6.32 1.78 -13.46
CA LEU A 336 -5.15 1.48 -12.63
C LEU A 336 -3.90 1.31 -13.49
N PHE A 337 -3.89 0.34 -14.41
CA PHE A 337 -2.68 -0.02 -15.14
C PHE A 337 -2.24 1.05 -16.15
N LEU A 338 -3.16 1.49 -17.03
CA LEU A 338 -2.82 2.36 -18.15
C LEU A 338 -2.25 3.73 -17.71
N PRO A 339 -2.81 4.43 -16.70
CA PRO A 339 -2.21 5.68 -16.22
C PRO A 339 -0.78 5.50 -15.71
N ILE A 340 -0.51 4.41 -14.99
CA ILE A 340 0.82 4.09 -14.46
C ILE A 340 1.79 3.76 -15.58
N PHE A 341 1.37 2.93 -16.53
CA PHE A 341 2.18 2.57 -17.68
C PHE A 341 2.51 3.80 -18.53
N LEU A 342 1.54 4.69 -18.80
CA LEU A 342 1.76 5.90 -19.57
C LEU A 342 2.73 6.87 -18.87
N PHE A 343 2.59 7.03 -17.55
CA PHE A 343 3.54 7.81 -16.75
C PHE A 343 4.96 7.23 -16.85
N GLN A 344 5.12 5.92 -16.66
CA GLN A 344 6.42 5.27 -16.77
C GLN A 344 6.98 5.33 -18.20
N ALA A 345 6.14 5.11 -19.21
CA ALA A 345 6.54 5.21 -20.61
C ALA A 345 7.09 6.61 -20.92
N ALA A 346 6.44 7.68 -20.43
CA ALA A 346 6.94 9.04 -20.59
C ALA A 346 8.32 9.24 -19.94
N VAL A 347 8.52 8.76 -18.71
CA VAL A 347 9.81 8.84 -18.02
C VAL A 347 10.88 8.00 -18.73
N PHE A 348 10.54 6.80 -19.22
CA PHE A 348 11.46 5.93 -19.93
C PHE A 348 11.85 6.53 -21.29
N ILE A 349 10.92 7.16 -22.02
CA ILE A 349 11.26 7.90 -23.26
C ILE A 349 12.21 9.05 -22.95
N ALA A 350 12.03 9.76 -21.82
CA ALA A 350 12.95 10.82 -21.42
C ALA A 350 14.38 10.29 -21.10
N ILE A 351 14.51 9.08 -20.55
CA ILE A 351 15.82 8.48 -20.20
C ILE A 351 16.50 7.82 -21.40
N PHE A 352 15.77 7.04 -22.20
CA PHE A 352 16.32 6.18 -23.26
C PHE A 352 16.11 6.73 -24.69
N GLY A 353 15.38 7.84 -24.83
CA GLY A 353 15.06 8.49 -26.09
C GLY A 353 13.85 7.89 -26.82
N VAL A 354 13.46 8.53 -27.93
CA VAL A 354 12.28 8.14 -28.74
C VAL A 354 12.43 6.76 -29.40
N ARG A 355 13.66 6.22 -29.49
CA ARG A 355 13.96 4.91 -30.08
C ARG A 355 13.21 3.74 -29.45
N ILE A 356 12.85 3.82 -28.16
CA ILE A 356 12.16 2.73 -27.46
C ILE A 356 10.63 2.77 -27.61
N THR A 357 10.07 3.75 -28.33
CA THR A 357 8.61 3.90 -28.47
C THR A 357 7.94 2.67 -29.08
N GLY A 358 8.55 2.06 -30.10
CA GLY A 358 8.07 0.81 -30.69
C GLY A 358 8.03 -0.33 -29.67
N ASP A 359 9.12 -0.53 -28.93
CA ASP A 359 9.19 -1.55 -27.88
C ASP A 359 8.13 -1.29 -26.80
N LEU A 360 7.93 -0.04 -26.37
CA LEU A 360 6.91 0.30 -25.37
C LEU A 360 5.49 -0.08 -25.81
N VAL A 361 5.16 0.04 -27.10
CA VAL A 361 3.86 -0.43 -27.63
C VAL A 361 3.74 -1.95 -27.52
N VAL A 362 4.80 -2.68 -27.88
CA VAL A 362 4.84 -4.15 -27.75
C VAL A 362 4.72 -4.56 -26.27
N ILE A 363 5.41 -3.87 -25.37
CA ILE A 363 5.34 -4.10 -23.91
C ILE A 363 3.92 -3.86 -23.41
N LEU A 364 3.27 -2.78 -23.83
CA LEU A 364 1.89 -2.48 -23.43
C LEU A 364 0.95 -3.63 -23.83
N LEU A 365 1.05 -4.11 -25.07
CA LEU A 365 0.23 -5.23 -25.56
C LEU A 365 0.53 -6.52 -24.80
N ASN A 366 1.81 -6.80 -24.53
CA ASN A 366 2.23 -7.95 -23.74
C ASN A 366 1.68 -7.90 -22.30
N MET A 367 1.66 -6.73 -21.68
CA MET A 367 1.07 -6.52 -20.36
C MET A 367 -0.45 -6.67 -20.36
N MET A 368 -1.13 -6.23 -21.43
CA MET A 368 -2.57 -6.48 -21.59
C MET A 368 -2.86 -7.98 -21.71
N SER A 369 -2.09 -8.71 -22.53
CA SER A 369 -2.17 -10.17 -22.63
C SER A 369 -1.91 -10.84 -21.28
N TYR A 370 -0.86 -10.43 -20.58
CA TYR A 370 -0.52 -10.95 -19.26
C TYR A 370 -1.64 -10.74 -18.24
N THR A 371 -2.30 -9.58 -18.26
CA THR A 371 -3.46 -9.28 -17.42
C THR A 371 -4.59 -10.30 -17.67
N LEU A 372 -4.83 -10.69 -18.92
CA LEU A 372 -5.83 -11.72 -19.25
C LEU A 372 -5.40 -13.12 -18.81
N LEU A 373 -4.12 -13.46 -18.98
CA LEU A 373 -3.55 -14.74 -18.51
C LEU A 373 -3.70 -14.87 -16.98
N CYS A 374 -3.39 -13.80 -16.23
CA CYS A 374 -3.62 -13.74 -14.80
C CYS A 374 -5.09 -14.02 -14.45
N PHE A 375 -6.03 -13.35 -15.13
CA PHE A 375 -7.45 -13.60 -14.93
C PHE A 375 -7.80 -15.07 -15.23
N MET A 376 -7.30 -15.65 -16.32
CA MET A 376 -7.57 -17.02 -16.76
C MET A 376 -7.15 -18.07 -15.72
N THR A 377 -5.94 -17.93 -15.16
CA THR A 377 -5.35 -18.89 -14.21
C THR A 377 -6.00 -18.85 -12.83
N MET A 378 -6.51 -17.69 -12.41
CA MET A 378 -7.09 -17.55 -11.07
C MET A 378 -8.49 -18.18 -10.95
N LYS A 379 -8.82 -18.63 -9.74
CA LYS A 379 -10.17 -19.13 -9.39
C LYS A 379 -11.22 -18.08 -9.73
N LYS A 380 -12.32 -18.49 -10.37
CA LYS A 380 -13.36 -17.54 -10.81
C LYS A 380 -14.23 -17.16 -9.61
N GLY A 381 -14.56 -15.88 -9.53
CA GLY A 381 -15.46 -15.29 -8.54
C GLY A 381 -15.96 -13.96 -9.09
N LEU A 382 -17.19 -13.58 -8.74
CA LEU A 382 -17.75 -12.32 -9.21
C LEU A 382 -16.97 -11.14 -8.62
N PRO A 383 -16.93 -9.99 -9.32
CA PRO A 383 -16.24 -8.81 -8.82
C PRO A 383 -16.84 -8.35 -7.49
N PHE A 384 -15.99 -8.16 -6.49
CA PHE A 384 -16.31 -7.66 -5.15
C PHE A 384 -17.34 -8.50 -4.39
N SER A 385 -17.35 -9.83 -4.59
CA SER A 385 -18.36 -10.71 -4.01
C SER A 385 -17.92 -11.55 -2.81
N GLN A 386 -16.63 -11.57 -2.48
CA GLN A 386 -16.08 -12.44 -1.44
C GLN A 386 -15.47 -11.63 -0.28
N PRO A 387 -15.52 -12.14 0.97
CA PRO A 387 -14.83 -11.52 2.08
C PRO A 387 -13.33 -11.68 1.91
N TYR A 388 -12.55 -10.70 2.37
CA TYR A 388 -11.09 -10.77 2.31
C TYR A 388 -10.49 -11.92 3.12
N ASP A 389 -11.16 -12.38 4.17
CA ASP A 389 -10.73 -13.53 4.98
C ASP A 389 -10.75 -14.84 4.19
N ALA A 390 -11.49 -14.87 3.07
CA ALA A 390 -11.49 -15.99 2.14
C ALA A 390 -10.32 -15.95 1.13
N ALA A 391 -9.42 -14.96 1.20
CA ALA A 391 -8.18 -14.97 0.43
C ALA A 391 -7.28 -16.09 0.95
N LYS A 392 -7.12 -17.16 0.16
CA LYS A 392 -6.43 -18.38 0.60
C LYS A 392 -4.94 -18.33 0.27
N GLN A 393 -4.12 -19.08 1.02
CA GLN A 393 -2.72 -19.34 0.67
C GLN A 393 -2.53 -19.82 -0.79
N SER A 394 -3.54 -20.50 -1.38
CA SER A 394 -3.50 -20.92 -2.79
C SER A 394 -3.33 -19.75 -3.77
N ASP A 395 -3.85 -18.56 -3.44
CA ASP A 395 -3.75 -17.39 -4.31
C ASP A 395 -2.32 -16.81 -4.34
N VAL A 396 -1.55 -17.00 -3.25
CA VAL A 396 -0.13 -16.63 -3.18
C VAL A 396 0.72 -17.50 -4.10
N GLY A 397 0.49 -18.83 -4.09
CA GLY A 397 1.21 -19.75 -4.98
C GLY A 397 0.93 -19.47 -6.45
N ILE A 398 -0.33 -19.18 -6.81
CA ILE A 398 -0.70 -18.78 -8.18
C ILE A 398 -0.01 -17.47 -8.56
N ASN A 399 0.05 -16.49 -7.65
CA ASN A 399 0.73 -15.23 -7.91
C ASN A 399 2.22 -15.45 -8.23
N PHE A 400 2.89 -16.34 -7.50
CA PHE A 400 4.29 -16.71 -7.74
C PHE A 400 4.50 -17.34 -9.12
N ILE A 401 3.63 -18.26 -9.54
CA ILE A 401 3.66 -18.84 -10.89
C ILE A 401 3.49 -17.75 -11.96
N LEU A 402 2.56 -16.82 -11.75
CA LEU A 402 2.33 -15.71 -12.67
C LEU A 402 3.52 -14.75 -12.77
N MET A 403 4.38 -14.64 -11.75
CA MET A 403 5.63 -13.87 -11.84
C MET A 403 6.60 -14.51 -12.84
N PHE A 404 6.68 -15.84 -12.92
CA PHE A 404 7.48 -16.52 -13.96
C PHE A 404 6.91 -16.32 -15.35
N VAL A 405 5.57 -16.27 -15.49
CA VAL A 405 4.93 -16.03 -16.80
C VAL A 405 5.31 -14.65 -17.34
N ILE A 406 5.28 -13.59 -16.52
CA ILE A 406 5.72 -12.26 -16.98
C ILE A 406 7.22 -12.23 -17.26
N GLY A 407 8.02 -12.95 -16.47
CA GLY A 407 9.45 -13.16 -16.74
C GLY A 407 9.71 -13.84 -18.07
N ALA A 408 8.94 -14.88 -18.42
CA ALA A 408 9.05 -15.57 -19.71
C ALA A 408 8.69 -14.65 -20.89
N ILE A 409 7.65 -13.82 -20.74
CA ILE A 409 7.28 -12.82 -21.76
C ILE A 409 8.40 -11.79 -21.93
N TRP A 410 9.01 -11.35 -20.83
CA TRP A 410 10.17 -10.46 -20.85
C TRP A 410 11.38 -11.09 -21.57
N VAL A 411 11.73 -12.33 -21.22
CA VAL A 411 12.81 -13.09 -21.87
C VAL A 411 12.54 -13.23 -23.37
N ALA A 412 11.34 -13.64 -23.75
CA ALA A 412 10.95 -13.80 -25.15
C ALA A 412 11.10 -12.49 -25.93
N HIS A 413 10.61 -11.38 -25.38
CA HIS A 413 10.78 -10.06 -26.01
C HIS A 413 12.27 -9.69 -26.15
N TYR A 414 13.08 -9.90 -25.10
CA TYR A 414 14.50 -9.57 -25.14
C TYR A 414 15.29 -10.36 -26.20
N PHE A 415 15.03 -11.66 -26.34
CA PHE A 415 15.75 -12.51 -27.30
C PHE A 415 15.25 -12.32 -28.74
N ILE A 416 13.93 -12.23 -28.95
CA ILE A 416 13.38 -11.97 -30.29
C ILE A 416 13.81 -10.58 -30.76
N GLY A 417 13.89 -9.59 -29.87
CA GLY A 417 14.41 -8.25 -30.14
C GLY A 417 15.90 -8.19 -30.52
N LYS A 418 16.60 -9.32 -30.67
CA LYS A 418 17.95 -9.39 -31.28
C LYS A 418 17.90 -9.73 -32.77
N MET A 419 16.77 -10.17 -33.29
CA MET A 419 16.60 -10.56 -34.69
C MET A 419 16.23 -9.34 -35.55
N ASP A 420 16.58 -9.40 -36.84
CA ASP A 420 16.12 -8.42 -37.83
C ASP A 420 14.59 -8.52 -38.00
N TYR A 421 13.93 -7.38 -38.23
CA TYR A 421 12.46 -7.26 -38.31
C TYR A 421 11.68 -7.69 -37.04
N SER A 422 12.36 -7.91 -35.92
CA SER A 422 11.78 -8.36 -34.65
C SER A 422 10.60 -7.52 -34.16
N PHE A 423 10.64 -6.19 -34.36
CA PHE A 423 9.56 -5.29 -34.01
C PHE A 423 8.22 -5.69 -34.66
N TYR A 424 8.20 -5.94 -35.97
CA TYR A 424 6.97 -6.27 -36.70
C TYR A 424 6.42 -7.64 -36.30
N ILE A 425 7.32 -8.61 -36.09
CA ILE A 425 6.96 -9.96 -35.65
C ILE A 425 6.33 -9.89 -34.26
N LEU A 426 6.99 -9.22 -33.32
CA LEU A 426 6.50 -9.07 -31.94
C LEU A 426 5.18 -8.31 -31.89
N LEU A 427 5.06 -7.21 -32.64
CA LEU A 427 3.82 -6.44 -32.72
C LEU A 427 2.66 -7.29 -33.25
N GLY A 428 2.88 -8.01 -34.35
CA GLY A 428 1.87 -8.91 -34.94
C GLY A 428 1.44 -10.00 -33.96
N VAL A 429 2.40 -10.70 -33.35
CA VAL A 429 2.13 -11.75 -32.35
C VAL A 429 1.38 -11.19 -31.14
N SER A 430 1.81 -10.05 -30.60
CA SER A 430 1.15 -9.45 -29.44
C SER A 430 -0.29 -8.98 -29.74
N ILE A 431 -0.56 -8.47 -30.96
CA ILE A 431 -1.93 -8.12 -31.39
C ILE A 431 -2.79 -9.36 -31.51
N VAL A 432 -2.31 -10.39 -32.23
CA VAL A 432 -3.05 -11.65 -32.41
C VAL A 432 -3.33 -12.33 -31.06
N ALA A 433 -2.32 -12.37 -30.18
CA ALA A 433 -2.49 -12.90 -28.82
C ALA A 433 -3.57 -12.14 -28.04
N ASN A 434 -3.59 -10.80 -28.09
CA ASN A 434 -4.64 -10.01 -27.45
C ASN A 434 -6.03 -10.32 -28.03
N LEU A 435 -6.17 -10.39 -29.36
CA LEU A 435 -7.46 -10.70 -30.00
C LEU A 435 -8.00 -12.08 -29.58
N ILE A 436 -7.14 -13.09 -29.54
CA ILE A 436 -7.51 -14.44 -29.11
C ILE A 436 -7.88 -14.44 -27.62
N LEU A 437 -7.02 -13.88 -26.76
CA LEU A 437 -7.23 -13.88 -25.31
C LEU A 437 -8.51 -13.13 -24.92
N TRP A 438 -8.81 -11.97 -25.52
CA TRP A 438 -10.05 -11.23 -25.24
C TRP A 438 -11.32 -12.00 -25.65
N ASN A 439 -11.21 -12.92 -26.62
CA ASN A 439 -12.33 -13.75 -27.04
C ASN A 439 -12.52 -14.98 -26.13
N VAL A 440 -11.41 -15.60 -25.71
CA VAL A 440 -11.39 -16.87 -24.95
C VAL A 440 -11.51 -16.65 -23.44
N ALA A 441 -10.80 -15.68 -22.87
CA ALA A 441 -10.59 -15.54 -21.42
C ALA A 441 -11.88 -15.45 -20.60
N PHE A 442 -12.94 -14.90 -21.19
CA PHE A 442 -14.21 -14.60 -20.53
C PHE A 442 -15.32 -15.61 -20.80
N ASN A 443 -15.02 -16.70 -21.52
CA ASN A 443 -15.99 -17.76 -21.76
C ASN A 443 -16.02 -18.73 -20.57
N ILE A 444 -16.79 -18.39 -19.53
CA ILE A 444 -16.82 -19.14 -18.28
C ILE A 444 -18.15 -19.89 -18.16
N LYS A 445 -18.08 -21.20 -17.87
CA LYS A 445 -19.28 -22.02 -17.61
C LYS A 445 -19.96 -21.59 -16.29
N PRO A 446 -21.29 -21.44 -16.24
CA PRO A 446 -22.04 -20.99 -15.05
C PRO A 446 -21.77 -21.82 -13.79
N GLU A 447 -21.63 -23.15 -13.93
CA GLU A 447 -21.38 -24.10 -12.84
C GLU A 447 -20.12 -23.78 -11.99
N LYS A 448 -19.13 -23.11 -12.58
CA LYS A 448 -17.91 -22.69 -11.87
C LYS A 448 -18.11 -21.42 -11.03
N LEU A 449 -19.17 -20.64 -11.29
CA LEU A 449 -19.51 -19.43 -10.55
C LEU A 449 -20.49 -19.70 -9.40
N ASP A 450 -21.45 -20.60 -9.56
CA ASP A 450 -22.48 -20.85 -8.54
C ASP A 450 -21.91 -21.44 -7.24
N LYS A 451 -20.86 -22.27 -7.33
CA LYS A 451 -20.10 -22.72 -6.15
C LYS A 451 -19.41 -21.57 -5.39
N ALA A 452 -19.15 -20.43 -6.04
CA ALA A 452 -18.48 -19.28 -5.43
C ALA A 452 -19.44 -18.30 -4.73
N LEU A 453 -20.74 -18.42 -5.00
CA LEU A 453 -21.79 -17.57 -4.44
C LEU A 453 -22.48 -18.15 -3.18
N GLY A 454 -22.07 -19.35 -2.76
CA GLY A 454 -22.72 -20.10 -1.69
C GLY A 454 -24.16 -20.42 -2.06
N GLN A 455 -24.41 -21.68 -2.41
CA GLN A 455 -25.63 -22.31 -1.93
C GLN A 455 -25.46 -22.54 -0.43
#